data_AF-A0A924V1T2-F1
#
_entry.id   AF-A0A924V1T2-F1
#
_cell.length_a   1.000
_cell.length_b   1.000
_cell.length_c   1.000
_cell.angle_alpha   90.00
_cell.angle_beta   90.00
_cell.angle_gamma   90.00
#
_symmetry.space_group_name_H-M   'P 1'
#
loop_
_entity.id
_entity.type
_entity.pdbx_description
1 polymer ?
#
loop_
_entity_poly.entity_id
_entity_poly.type
_entity_poly.pdbx_seq_one_letter_code
_entity_poly.pdbx_strand_id
1 'polypeptide(L)'
;MLRKSIQVVSFIALICSFVWLIYKPDYNSAFATFVALASFLSSFLLEKTPNKPSKKQSQKVSKGAIGIQAGGNVSNIRIKETAGDNDAK
;
A
#
# COMPACT_ATOMS: atom_id res chain seq x y z
N MET A 1 -3.52 -6.16 0.53
CA MET A 1 -3.82 -6.96 1.74
C MET A 1 -3.94 -6.07 2.98
N LEU A 2 -2.93 -5.28 3.34
CA LEU A 2 -2.91 -4.43 4.55
C LEU A 2 -4.16 -3.54 4.75
N ARG A 3 -4.65 -2.89 3.70
CA ARG A 3 -5.80 -1.97 3.77
C ARG A 3 -7.12 -2.68 4.15
N LYS A 4 -7.34 -3.89 3.63
CA LYS A 4 -8.53 -4.69 3.94
C LYS A 4 -8.50 -5.17 5.40
N SER A 5 -7.33 -5.54 5.91
CA SER A 5 -7.14 -5.91 7.30
C SER A 5 -7.45 -4.76 8.26
N ILE A 6 -6.97 -3.54 7.95
CA ILE A 6 -7.27 -2.34 8.76
C ILE A 6 -8.78 -2.05 8.78
N GLN A 7 -9.45 -2.13 7.63
CA GLN A 7 -10.90 -1.94 7.57
C GLN A 7 -11.67 -2.95 8.43
N VAL A 8 -11.27 -4.22 8.40
CA VAL A 8 -11.90 -5.27 9.23
C VAL A 8 -11.66 -5.03 10.71
N VAL A 9 -10.43 -4.70 11.12
CA VAL A 9 -10.11 -4.43 12.53
C VAL A 9 -10.83 -3.17 13.03
N SER A 10 -10.83 -2.09 12.25
CA SER A 10 -11.55 -0.85 12.61
C SER A 10 -13.06 -1.07 12.69
N PHE A 11 -13.64 -1.94 11.85
CA PHE A 11 -15.06 -2.29 11.91
C PHE A 11 -15.40 -3.08 13.18
N ILE A 12 -14.58 -4.04 13.56
CA ILE A 12 -14.75 -4.81 14.81
C ILE A 12 -14.64 -3.86 16.01
N ALA A 13 -13.64 -2.97 16.03
CA ALA A 13 -13.48 -1.99 17.09
C ALA A 13 -14.70 -1.05 17.21
N LEU A 14 -15.28 -0.62 16.08
CA LEU A 14 -16.50 0.18 16.07
C LEU A 14 -17.68 -0.56 16.71
N ILE A 15 -17.88 -1.84 16.37
CA ILE A 15 -18.93 -2.67 16.98
C ILE A 15 -18.72 -2.80 18.49
N CYS A 16 -17.49 -3.09 18.94
CA CYS A 16 -17.18 -3.19 20.37
C CYS A 16 -17.47 -1.87 21.11
N SER A 17 -17.15 -0.72 20.52
CA SER A 17 -17.48 0.58 21.11
C SER A 17 -18.99 0.82 21.17
N PHE A 18 -19.76 0.45 20.16
CA PHE A 18 -21.23 0.54 20.21
C PHE A 18 -21.83 -0.35 21.30
N VAL A 19 -21.37 -1.59 21.41
CA VAL A 19 -21.80 -2.50 22.48
C VAL A 19 -21.50 -1.89 23.85
N TRP A 20 -20.29 -1.34 24.04
CA TRP A 20 -19.92 -0.67 25.28
C TRP A 20 -20.83 0.53 25.57
N LEU A 21 -21.07 1.41 24.58
CA LEU A 21 -21.94 2.57 24.74
C LEU A 21 -23.37 2.21 25.17
N ILE A 22 -23.90 1.09 24.67
CA ILE A 22 -25.25 0.61 25.04
C ILE A 22 -25.26 0.02 26.46
N TYR A 23 -24.26 -0.78 26.83
CA TYR A 23 -24.20 -1.44 28.14
C TYR A 23 -23.82 -0.51 29.29
N LYS A 24 -22.89 0.42 29.04
CA LYS A 24 -22.43 1.44 29.98
C LYS A 24 -22.31 2.77 29.26
N PRO A 25 -23.40 3.53 29.14
CA PRO A 25 -23.35 4.88 28.59
C PRO A 25 -22.63 5.79 29.57
N ASP A 26 -21.33 5.97 29.35
CA ASP A 26 -20.49 6.94 30.04
C ASP A 26 -19.70 7.78 29.02
N TYR A 27 -19.04 8.83 29.51
CA TYR A 27 -18.23 9.72 28.67
C TYR A 27 -17.14 8.95 27.91
N ASN A 28 -16.52 7.95 28.55
CA ASN A 28 -15.47 7.15 27.94
C ASN A 28 -15.99 6.32 26.76
N SER A 29 -17.16 5.69 26.91
CA SER A 29 -17.78 4.90 25.83
C SER A 29 -18.23 5.77 24.66
N ALA A 30 -18.75 6.97 24.95
CA ALA A 30 -19.13 7.93 23.92
C ALA A 30 -17.90 8.42 23.14
N PHE A 31 -16.82 8.79 23.85
CA PHE A 31 -15.56 9.20 23.24
C PHE A 31 -14.92 8.08 22.43
N ALA A 32 -14.88 6.85 22.96
CA ALA A 32 -14.36 5.68 22.26
C ALA A 32 -15.13 5.41 20.96
N THR A 33 -16.46 5.53 20.99
CA THR A 33 -17.31 5.37 19.79
C THR A 33 -17.01 6.44 18.75
N PHE A 34 -16.83 7.69 19.17
CA PHE A 34 -16.46 8.79 18.26
C PHE A 34 -15.10 8.57 17.61
N VAL A 35 -14.09 8.17 18.39
CA VAL A 35 -12.74 7.87 17.89
C VAL A 35 -12.75 6.66 16.96
N ALA A 36 -13.45 5.59 17.32
CA ALA A 36 -13.59 4.40 16.49
C ALA A 36 -14.28 4.73 15.15
N LEU A 37 -15.32 5.56 15.18
CA LEU A 37 -16.00 6.04 13.98
C LEU A 37 -15.07 6.88 13.10
N ALA A 38 -14.36 7.84 13.69
CA ALA A 38 -13.39 8.68 12.97
C ALA A 38 -12.24 7.85 12.37
N SER A 39 -11.75 6.84 13.09
CA SER A 39 -10.72 5.92 12.62
C SER A 39 -11.23 5.04 11.46
N PHE A 40 -12.44 4.50 11.59
CA PHE A 40 -13.07 3.71 10.53
C PHE A 40 -13.25 4.54 9.26
N LEU A 41 -13.79 5.76 9.36
CA LEU A 41 -13.90 6.69 8.24
C LEU A 41 -12.52 7.04 7.66
N SER A 42 -11.55 7.35 8.51
CA SER A 42 -10.18 7.67 8.08
C SER A 42 -9.53 6.51 7.32
N SER A 43 -9.87 5.25 7.62
CA SER A 43 -9.38 4.10 6.85
C SER A 43 -9.82 4.11 5.39
N PHE A 44 -10.92 4.80 5.04
CA PHE A 44 -11.34 5.00 3.66
C PHE A 44 -10.63 6.20 3.02
N LEU A 45 -10.49 7.29 3.79
CA LEU A 45 -9.84 8.54 3.36
C LEU A 45 -8.30 8.48 3.31
N LEU A 46 -7.68 7.47 3.91
CA LEU A 46 -6.24 7.18 3.79
C LEU A 46 -5.92 6.65 2.38
N GLU A 47 -6.26 7.42 1.36
CA GLU A 47 -6.03 7.14 -0.05
C GLU A 47 -4.80 7.90 -0.57
N LYS A 48 -4.13 8.71 0.25
CA LYS A 48 -2.96 9.48 -0.18
C LYS A 48 -1.80 9.36 0.79
N THR A 49 -1.17 8.20 0.73
CA THR A 49 0.25 8.24 0.40
C THR A 49 0.46 7.16 -0.66
N PRO A 50 0.52 7.50 -1.96
CA PRO A 50 1.31 6.70 -2.87
C PRO A 50 2.73 6.76 -2.31
N ASN A 51 3.08 5.80 -1.46
CA ASN A 51 4.45 5.63 -1.03
C ASN A 51 5.18 5.13 -2.27
N LYS A 52 5.65 6.14 -3.01
CA LYS A 52 6.44 6.13 -4.23
C LYS A 52 5.63 5.69 -5.46
N PRO A 53 5.71 6.41 -6.60
CA PRO A 53 5.67 5.68 -7.85
C PRO A 53 6.73 4.60 -7.71
N SER A 54 6.42 3.34 -8.02
CA SER A 54 7.49 2.51 -8.54
C SER A 54 8.00 3.27 -9.76
N LYS A 55 9.02 4.12 -9.54
CA LYS A 55 9.85 4.71 -10.57
C LYS A 55 10.11 3.54 -11.48
N LYS A 56 9.62 3.62 -12.73
CA LYS A 56 9.88 2.66 -13.81
C LYS A 56 11.17 1.92 -13.48
N GLN A 57 11.05 0.68 -13.01
CA GLN A 57 12.19 -0.06 -12.51
C GLN A 57 13.13 -0.24 -13.69
N SER A 58 14.18 0.58 -13.76
CA SER A 58 15.14 0.61 -14.85
C SER A 58 16.36 -0.16 -14.38
N GLN A 59 16.36 -1.47 -14.61
CA GLN A 59 17.52 -2.30 -14.36
C GLN A 59 18.43 -2.28 -15.58
N LYS A 60 19.64 -1.71 -15.46
CA LYS A 60 20.68 -1.85 -16.48
C LYS A 60 21.33 -3.22 -16.30
N VAL A 61 21.08 -4.14 -17.23
CA VAL A 61 21.70 -5.48 -17.25
C VAL A 61 22.85 -5.45 -18.26
N SER A 62 24.02 -5.95 -17.88
CA SER A 62 25.19 -6.04 -18.76
C SER A 62 25.08 -7.23 -19.72
N LYS A 63 25.83 -7.20 -20.83
CA LYS A 63 25.85 -8.30 -21.83
C LYS A 63 26.25 -9.61 -21.14
N GLY A 64 25.36 -10.61 -21.17
CA GLY A 64 25.56 -11.92 -20.53
C GLY A 64 25.02 -12.08 -19.10
N ALA A 65 24.38 -11.07 -18.52
CA ALA A 65 23.78 -11.16 -17.18
C ALA A 65 22.27 -11.47 -17.23
N ILE A 66 21.76 -12.20 -16.22
CA ILE A 66 20.35 -12.52 -16.07
C ILE A 66 19.69 -11.51 -15.12
N GLY A 67 18.74 -10.72 -15.62
CA GLY A 67 17.92 -9.83 -14.80
C GLY A 67 16.68 -10.56 -14.30
N ILE A 68 16.56 -10.74 -12.99
CA ILE A 68 15.35 -11.30 -12.36
C ILE A 68 14.62 -10.15 -11.64
N GLN A 69 13.42 -9.82 -12.10
CA GLN A 69 12.53 -8.87 -11.43
C GLN A 69 11.40 -9.63 -10.75
N ALA A 70 11.34 -9.55 -9.41
CA ALA A 70 10.24 -10.10 -8.63
C ALA A 70 9.32 -8.96 -8.15
N GLY A 71 8.03 -9.01 -8.50
CA GLY A 71 7.01 -8.14 -7.89
C GLY A 71 6.37 -7.07 -8.78
N GLY A 72 5.97 -7.39 -10.02
CA GLY A 72 5.12 -6.49 -10.81
C GLY A 72 4.71 -7.05 -12.17
N ASN A 73 3.58 -6.58 -12.71
CA ASN A 73 3.16 -6.89 -14.08
C ASN A 73 3.89 -5.95 -15.05
N VAL A 74 4.64 -6.51 -16.00
CA VAL A 74 5.49 -5.75 -16.92
C VAL A 74 4.85 -5.76 -18.30
N SER A 75 4.23 -4.65 -18.70
CA SER A 75 3.59 -4.54 -20.02
C SER A 75 4.49 -3.98 -21.11
N ASN A 76 5.67 -3.45 -20.76
CA ASN A 76 6.56 -2.75 -21.70
C ASN A 76 8.04 -2.98 -21.34
N ILE A 77 8.61 -4.08 -21.82
CA ILE A 77 10.06 -4.31 -21.77
C ILE A 77 10.66 -3.66 -23.02
N ARG A 78 11.44 -2.59 -22.85
CA ARG A 78 12.25 -2.00 -23.94
C ARG A 78 13.71 -2.32 -23.69
N ILE A 79 14.23 -3.31 -24.43
CA ILE A 79 15.67 -3.59 -24.47
C ILE A 79 16.28 -2.58 -25.45
N LYS A 80 17.08 -1.63 -24.96
CA LYS A 80 17.96 -0.84 -25.81
C LYS A 80 19.33 -1.51 -25.81
N GLU A 81 19.63 -2.23 -26.88
CA GLU A 81 21.00 -2.67 -27.14
C GLU A 81 21.78 -1.44 -27.61
N THR A 82 22.63 -0.90 -26.73
CA THR A 82 23.63 0.08 -27.18
C THR A 82 24.69 -0.72 -27.90
N ALA A 83 24.62 -0.74 -29.23
CA ALA A 83 25.68 -1.26 -30.07
C ALA A 83 26.97 -0.51 -29.73
N GLY A 84 27.85 -1.18 -28.99
CA GLY A 84 29.22 -0.75 -28.81
C GLY A 84 29.90 -0.85 -30.16
N ASP A 85 30.17 0.32 -30.72
CA ASP A 85 31.26 0.64 -31.63
C ASP A 85 32.36 -0.43 -31.61
N ASN A 86 32.40 -1.29 -32.64
CA ASN A 86 33.56 -2.10 -32.94
C ASN A 86 34.34 -1.36 -34.02
N ASP A 87 34.96 -0.25 -33.65
CA ASP A 87 36.04 0.36 -34.41
C ASP A 87 37.29 0.42 -33.52
N ALA A 88 37.85 -0.77 -33.29
CA ALA A 88 39.15 -0.94 -32.64
C ALA A 88 40.00 -1.90 -33.48
N LYS A 89 40.71 -1.28 -34.42
CA LYS A 89 41.87 -1.75 -35.20
C LYS A 89 41.67 -2.78 -36.31
#